data_AF-A0A2A4NAH4-F1
#
_entry.id   AF-A0A2A4NAH4-F1
#
_cell.length_a   1.000
_cell.length_b   1.000
_cell.length_c   1.000
_cell.angle_alpha   90.00
_cell.angle_beta   90.00
_cell.angle_gamma   90.00
#
_symmetry.space_group_name_H-M   'P 1'
#
loop_
_entity.id
_entity.type
_entity.pdbx_description
1 polymer ?
#
loop_
_entity_poly.entity_id
_entity_poly.type
_entity_poly.pdbx_seq_one_letter_code
_entity_poly.pdbx_strand_id
1 'polypeptide(L)'
;MLSLIAHQKDKNKLSIILLLVGAFGIRMFMASLDPFLHLWDEKFHALVAKNMLSNPFEPMLYTDPVMPYDFKSWVSNHIWLHKQPFFLWQIALCFKLFGVNEFVLRIPSVLMSTLQVYFIYRIGKISLNKNIGYYAAFLFCLSNYFIEMVSGSIIMDHNDVTI
;
A
#
# COMPACT_ATOMS: atom_id res chain seq x y z
N MET A 1 -19.48 10.00 -6.24
CA MET A 1 -20.49 11.09 -6.32
C MET A 1 -21.13 11.43 -4.97
N LEU A 2 -21.56 10.48 -4.14
CA LEU A 2 -22.25 10.76 -2.87
C LEU A 2 -21.45 11.67 -1.91
N SER A 3 -20.14 11.46 -1.79
CA SER A 3 -19.24 12.30 -1.01
C SER A 3 -19.30 13.78 -1.44
N LEU A 4 -19.26 14.04 -2.75
CA LEU A 4 -19.28 15.40 -3.30
C LEU A 4 -20.61 16.09 -3.02
N ILE A 5 -21.72 15.38 -3.20
CA ILE A 5 -23.06 15.89 -2.88
C ILE A 5 -23.17 16.22 -1.39
N ALA A 6 -22.63 15.38 -0.51
CA ALA A 6 -22.61 15.66 0.93
C ALA A 6 -21.76 16.90 1.27
N HIS A 7 -20.64 17.11 0.58
CA HIS A 7 -19.80 18.29 0.76
C HIS A 7 -20.50 19.57 0.31
N GLN A 8 -21.17 19.54 -0.85
CA GLN A 8 -21.96 20.68 -1.36
C GLN A 8 -23.16 21.04 -0.46
N LYS A 9 -23.65 20.08 0.34
CA LYS A 9 -24.70 20.30 1.35
C LYS A 9 -24.12 20.64 2.75
N ASP A 10 -22.85 21.04 2.82
CA ASP A 10 -22.12 21.36 4.06
C ASP A 10 -22.04 20.24 5.11
N LYS A 11 -22.36 19.00 4.74
CA LYS A 11 -22.27 17.81 5.61
C LYS A 11 -20.84 17.27 5.67
N ASN A 12 -19.93 18.08 6.19
CA ASN A 12 -18.48 17.86 6.15
C ASN A 12 -18.00 16.52 6.75
N LYS A 13 -18.57 16.09 7.88
CA LYS A 13 -18.19 14.79 8.48
C LYS A 13 -18.61 13.62 7.57
N LEU A 14 -19.84 13.69 7.07
CA LEU A 14 -20.39 12.68 6.19
C LEU A 14 -19.66 12.62 4.84
N SER A 15 -19.29 13.77 4.27
CA SER A 15 -18.53 13.80 3.02
C SER A 15 -17.20 13.07 3.15
N ILE A 16 -16.44 13.32 4.21
CA ILE A 16 -15.15 12.65 4.43
C ILE A 16 -15.32 11.15 4.68
N ILE A 17 -16.32 10.73 5.46
CA ILE A 17 -16.60 9.30 5.65
C ILE A 17 -16.93 8.62 4.32
N LEU A 18 -17.82 9.21 3.51
CA LEU A 18 -18.17 8.68 2.21
C LEU A 18 -16.97 8.67 1.24
N LEU A 19 -16.09 9.66 1.33
CA LEU A 19 -14.86 9.70 0.54
C LEU A 19 -13.92 8.55 0.92
N LEU A 20 -13.70 8.32 2.21
CA LEU A 20 -12.83 7.24 2.70
C LEU A 20 -13.39 5.86 2.39
N VAL A 21 -14.70 5.67 2.55
CA VAL A 21 -15.37 4.41 2.16
C VAL A 21 -15.25 4.18 0.66
N GLY A 22 -15.44 5.21 -0.16
CA GLY A 22 -15.25 5.12 -1.61
C GLY A 22 -13.80 4.82 -1.99
N ALA A 23 -12.84 5.50 -1.35
CA ALA A 23 -11.41 5.29 -1.55
C ALA A 23 -11.00 3.85 -1.24
N PHE A 24 -11.43 3.35 -0.07
CA PHE A 24 -11.21 1.97 0.35
C PHE A 24 -11.84 0.98 -0.63
N GLY A 25 -13.09 1.19 -1.04
CA GLY A 25 -13.79 0.33 -2.00
C GLY A 25 -13.08 0.23 -3.34
N ILE A 26 -12.65 1.35 -3.92
CA ILE A 26 -11.91 1.38 -5.20
C ILE A 26 -10.57 0.63 -5.05
N ARG A 27 -9.82 0.89 -3.98
CA ARG A 27 -8.52 0.25 -3.73
C ARG A 27 -8.64 -1.25 -3.47
N MET A 28 -9.64 -1.67 -2.71
CA MET A 28 -9.96 -3.08 -2.50
C MET A 28 -10.30 -3.78 -3.81
N PHE A 29 -11.13 -3.14 -4.64
CA PHE A 29 -11.47 -3.67 -5.96
C PHE A 29 -10.21 -3.85 -6.82
N MET A 30 -9.37 -2.83 -6.90
CA MET A 30 -8.13 -2.87 -7.70
C MET A 30 -7.13 -3.92 -7.18
N ALA A 31 -6.98 -4.05 -5.86
CA ALA A 31 -6.17 -5.11 -5.26
C ALA A 31 -6.67 -6.53 -5.61
N SER A 32 -7.97 -6.69 -5.87
CA SER A 32 -8.60 -7.97 -6.20
C SER A 32 -8.66 -8.31 -7.69
N LEU A 33 -8.37 -7.35 -8.58
CA LEU A 33 -8.53 -7.54 -10.03
C LEU A 33 -7.49 -8.49 -10.64
N ASP A 34 -6.27 -8.47 -10.15
CA ASP A 34 -5.18 -9.30 -10.66
C ASP A 34 -4.85 -10.44 -9.69
N PRO A 35 -5.08 -11.72 -10.05
CA PRO A 35 -4.75 -12.85 -9.19
C PRO A 35 -3.26 -13.21 -9.18
N PHE A 36 -2.40 -12.53 -9.96
CA PHE A 36 -0.99 -12.86 -10.10
C PHE A 36 -0.07 -11.80 -9.48
N LEU A 37 1.13 -12.23 -9.09
CA LEU A 37 2.21 -11.33 -8.70
C LEU A 37 2.95 -10.81 -9.93
N HIS A 38 3.12 -9.50 -10.01
CA HIS A 38 3.92 -8.85 -11.04
C HIS A 38 5.40 -9.18 -10.89
N LEU A 39 6.11 -9.16 -12.01
CA LEU A 39 7.55 -9.41 -12.01
C LEU A 39 8.28 -8.26 -11.31
N TRP A 40 9.38 -8.60 -10.64
CA TRP A 40 10.22 -7.72 -9.83
C TRP A 40 9.62 -7.46 -8.45
N ASP A 41 9.35 -6.20 -8.11
CA ASP A 41 9.18 -5.72 -6.74
C ASP A 41 8.16 -6.55 -5.95
N GLU A 42 6.95 -6.71 -6.47
CA GLU A 42 5.86 -7.45 -5.81
C GLU A 42 6.26 -8.87 -5.38
N LYS A 43 7.00 -9.60 -6.24
CA LYS A 43 7.50 -10.97 -5.93
C LYS A 43 8.57 -10.97 -4.85
N PHE A 44 9.53 -10.03 -4.91
CA PHE A 44 10.57 -9.92 -3.87
C PHE A 44 9.94 -9.53 -2.53
N HIS A 45 9.04 -8.56 -2.53
CA HIS A 45 8.29 -8.11 -1.36
C HIS A 45 7.49 -9.26 -0.73
N ALA A 46 6.74 -10.02 -1.55
CA ALA A 46 5.96 -11.16 -1.10
C ALA A 46 6.85 -12.26 -0.49
N LEU A 47 7.95 -12.63 -1.15
CA LEU A 47 8.84 -13.70 -0.68
C LEU A 47 9.55 -13.31 0.62
N VAL A 48 10.09 -12.10 0.69
CA VAL A 48 10.79 -11.62 1.90
C VAL A 48 9.81 -11.51 3.07
N ALA A 49 8.64 -10.89 2.86
CA ALA A 49 7.63 -10.79 3.91
C ALA A 49 7.12 -12.17 4.37
N LYS A 50 7.00 -13.14 3.46
CA LYS A 50 6.67 -14.53 3.81
C LYS A 50 7.75 -15.16 4.69
N ASN A 51 9.04 -14.98 4.37
CA ASN A 51 10.14 -15.51 5.18
C ASN A 51 10.21 -14.85 6.57
N MET A 52 9.77 -13.59 6.67
CA MET A 52 9.67 -12.87 7.95
C MET A 52 8.58 -13.40 8.88
N LEU A 53 7.69 -14.30 8.42
CA LEU A 53 6.79 -15.02 9.33
C LEU A 53 7.55 -15.87 10.34
N SER A 54 8.63 -16.51 9.91
CA SER A 54 9.50 -17.32 10.76
C SER A 54 10.58 -16.47 11.44
N ASN A 55 11.10 -15.45 10.74
CA ASN A 55 12.20 -14.61 11.22
C ASN A 55 11.84 -13.11 11.08
N PRO A 56 11.06 -12.54 12.01
CA PRO A 56 10.49 -11.20 11.84
C PRO A 56 11.50 -10.07 11.69
N PHE A 57 12.70 -10.22 12.23
CA PHE A 57 13.72 -9.16 12.23
C PHE A 57 14.85 -9.38 11.22
N GLU A 58 14.76 -10.43 10.41
CA GLU A 58 15.76 -10.78 9.40
C GLU A 58 15.08 -10.89 8.04
N PRO A 59 15.11 -9.82 7.21
CA PRO A 59 14.49 -9.84 5.88
C PRO A 59 15.32 -10.76 4.96
N MET A 60 14.92 -12.02 4.85
CA MET A 60 15.60 -13.00 4.01
C MET A 60 14.90 -13.15 2.66
N LEU A 61 15.67 -13.12 1.57
CA LEU A 61 15.17 -13.51 0.25
C LEU A 61 15.25 -15.03 0.05
N TYR A 62 16.42 -15.62 0.32
CA TYR A 62 16.65 -17.05 0.30
C TYR A 62 16.92 -17.53 1.71
N THR A 63 16.14 -18.46 2.26
CA THR A 63 16.35 -18.95 3.64
C THR A 63 17.56 -19.90 3.75
N ASP A 64 17.92 -20.57 2.65
CA ASP A 64 19.07 -21.47 2.54
C ASP A 64 19.92 -21.05 1.32
N PRO A 65 21.03 -20.30 1.53
CA PRO A 65 21.82 -19.77 0.42
C PRO A 65 22.74 -20.82 -0.20
N VAL A 66 22.45 -21.21 -1.44
CA VAL A 66 23.32 -22.11 -2.23
C VAL A 66 24.50 -21.35 -2.84
N MET A 67 24.29 -20.08 -3.18
CA MET A 67 25.29 -19.21 -3.82
C MET A 67 26.05 -18.39 -2.77
N PRO A 68 27.34 -18.07 -3.00
CA PRO A 68 28.07 -17.17 -2.14
C PRO A 68 27.45 -15.76 -2.17
N TYR A 69 27.59 -15.04 -1.06
CA TYR A 69 27.16 -13.65 -0.96
C TYR A 69 27.91 -12.75 -1.96
N ASP A 70 27.18 -11.90 -2.68
CA ASP A 70 27.74 -10.88 -3.57
C ASP A 70 27.19 -9.49 -3.19
N PHE A 71 28.06 -8.64 -2.64
CA PHE A 71 27.69 -7.29 -2.20
C PHE A 71 27.23 -6.38 -3.37
N LYS A 72 27.49 -6.77 -4.62
CA LYS A 72 27.06 -6.01 -5.81
C LYS A 72 25.67 -6.43 -6.32
N SER A 73 25.12 -7.55 -5.83
CA SER A 73 23.88 -8.12 -6.34
C SER A 73 22.82 -8.24 -5.25
N TRP A 74 21.96 -7.24 -5.15
CA TRP A 74 20.86 -7.24 -4.18
C TRP A 74 19.78 -8.31 -4.48
N VAL A 75 19.69 -8.77 -5.73
CA VAL A 75 18.68 -9.74 -6.20
C VAL A 75 19.00 -11.19 -5.84
N SER A 76 20.22 -11.49 -5.39
CA SER A 76 20.71 -12.87 -5.23
C SER A 76 21.32 -13.15 -3.86
N ASN A 77 21.06 -12.31 -2.85
CA ASN A 77 21.63 -12.46 -1.51
C ASN A 77 20.64 -13.09 -0.52
N HIS A 78 21.19 -13.76 0.50
CA HIS A 78 20.44 -14.31 1.62
C HIS A 78 19.61 -13.24 2.34
N ILE A 79 20.30 -12.21 2.86
CA ILE A 79 19.68 -11.05 3.49
C ILE A 79 19.36 -10.00 2.43
N TRP A 80 18.12 -9.53 2.42
CA TRP A 80 17.58 -8.57 1.48
C TRP A 80 17.45 -7.18 2.12
N LEU A 81 18.53 -6.39 2.04
CA LEU A 81 18.59 -5.01 2.56
C LEU A 81 18.30 -3.94 1.50
N HIS A 82 17.59 -4.30 0.43
CA HIS A 82 17.34 -3.38 -0.68
C HIS A 82 16.33 -2.27 -0.31
N LYS A 83 15.40 -2.54 0.61
CA LYS A 83 14.37 -1.61 1.08
C LYS A 83 14.23 -1.64 2.60
N GLN A 84 13.66 -0.59 3.17
CA GLN A 84 13.37 -0.48 4.60
C GLN A 84 12.33 -1.53 5.03
N PRO A 85 12.43 -2.13 6.23
CA PRO A 85 11.64 -3.31 6.59
C PRO A 85 10.18 -3.02 6.98
N PHE A 86 9.79 -1.75 7.18
CA PHE A 86 8.50 -1.42 7.77
C PHE A 86 7.31 -1.93 6.97
N PHE A 87 7.32 -1.77 5.63
CA PHE A 87 6.24 -2.28 4.79
C PHE A 87 6.21 -3.82 4.74
N LEU A 88 7.38 -4.47 4.79
CA LEU A 88 7.49 -5.92 4.85
C LEU A 88 6.88 -6.45 6.15
N TRP A 89 7.04 -5.75 7.28
CA TRP A 89 6.37 -6.10 8.52
C TRP A 89 4.85 -5.98 8.44
N GLN A 90 4.34 -4.95 7.76
CA GLN A 90 2.90 -4.81 7.54
C GLN A 90 2.36 -5.98 6.72
N ILE A 91 3.05 -6.36 5.64
CA ILE A 91 2.71 -7.52 4.80
C ILE A 91 2.79 -8.82 5.61
N ALA A 92 3.88 -9.04 6.35
CA ALA A 92 4.08 -10.24 7.17
C ALA A 92 2.99 -10.37 8.24
N LEU A 93 2.58 -9.25 8.86
CA LEU A 93 1.45 -9.23 9.80
C LEU A 93 0.14 -9.63 9.11
N CYS A 94 -0.14 -9.09 7.92
CA CYS A 94 -1.32 -9.48 7.14
C CYS A 94 -1.30 -10.96 6.75
N PHE A 95 -0.15 -11.49 6.30
CA PHE A 95 0.02 -12.91 6.03
C PHE A 95 -0.22 -13.78 7.26
N LYS A 96 0.24 -13.34 8.44
CA LYS A 96 0.00 -14.05 9.70
C LYS A 96 -1.49 -14.08 10.08
N LEU A 97 -2.23 -13.01 9.81
CA LEU A 97 -3.64 -12.87 10.20
C LEU A 97 -4.61 -13.51 9.18
N PHE A 98 -4.32 -13.41 7.89
CA PHE A 98 -5.26 -13.75 6.81
C PHE A 98 -4.74 -14.85 5.86
N GLY A 99 -3.54 -15.38 6.12
CA GLY A 99 -2.89 -16.37 5.27
C GLY A 99 -2.07 -15.74 4.14
N VAL A 100 -1.18 -16.55 3.55
CA VAL A 100 -0.30 -16.11 2.45
C VAL A 100 -1.04 -16.26 1.12
N ASN A 101 -1.35 -15.13 0.48
CA ASN A 101 -1.86 -15.06 -0.89
C ASN A 101 -1.64 -13.65 -1.48
N GLU A 102 -1.84 -13.52 -2.78
CA GLU A 102 -1.61 -12.33 -3.59
C GLU A 102 -2.50 -11.15 -3.16
N PHE A 103 -3.74 -11.42 -2.78
CA PHE A 103 -4.65 -10.38 -2.32
C PHE A 103 -4.22 -9.80 -0.95
N VAL A 104 -3.85 -10.68 -0.01
CA VAL A 104 -3.44 -10.29 1.35
C VAL A 104 -2.15 -9.46 1.33
N LEU A 105 -1.25 -9.72 0.39
CA LEU A 105 -0.04 -8.91 0.15
C LEU A 105 -0.37 -7.41 -0.04
N ARG A 106 -1.49 -7.11 -0.70
CA ARG A 106 -1.88 -5.76 -1.11
C ARG A 106 -2.71 -5.02 -0.06
N ILE A 107 -3.21 -5.73 0.96
CA ILE A 107 -4.04 -5.14 2.04
C ILE A 107 -3.34 -3.96 2.74
N PRO A 108 -2.05 -4.03 3.12
CA PRO A 108 -1.34 -2.89 3.67
C PRO A 108 -1.43 -1.64 2.80
N SER A 109 -1.19 -1.78 1.48
CA SER A 109 -1.27 -0.67 0.53
C SER A 109 -2.68 -0.11 0.42
N VAL A 110 -3.72 -0.95 0.45
CA VAL A 110 -5.11 -0.48 0.48
C VAL A 110 -5.38 0.39 1.70
N LEU A 111 -4.96 -0.06 2.89
CA LEU A 111 -5.19 0.66 4.15
C LEU A 111 -4.41 1.98 4.19
N MET A 112 -3.12 1.95 3.86
CA MET A 112 -2.26 3.14 3.94
C MET A 112 -2.65 4.18 2.89
N SER A 113 -2.91 3.78 1.64
CA SER A 113 -3.35 4.73 0.61
C SER A 113 -4.75 5.30 0.89
N THR A 114 -5.63 4.56 1.58
CA THR A 114 -6.91 5.10 2.07
C THR A 114 -6.67 6.14 3.17
N LEU A 115 -5.77 5.85 4.10
CA LEU A 115 -5.40 6.78 5.17
C LEU A 115 -4.75 8.06 4.63
N GLN A 116 -3.96 7.97 3.55
CA GLN A 116 -3.39 9.13 2.86
C GLN A 116 -4.47 10.11 2.38
N VAL A 117 -5.62 9.64 1.89
CA VAL A 117 -6.76 10.52 1.52
C VAL A 117 -7.19 11.38 2.71
N TYR A 118 -7.26 10.80 3.91
CA TYR A 118 -7.58 11.55 5.12
C TYR A 118 -6.49 12.56 5.48
N PHE A 119 -5.22 12.19 5.37
CA PHE A 119 -4.12 13.10 5.65
C PHE A 119 -4.06 14.27 4.66
N ILE A 120 -4.28 14.03 3.37
CA ILE A 120 -4.37 15.12 2.37
C ILE A 120 -5.50 16.08 2.70
N TYR A 121 -6.67 15.57 3.09
CA TYR A 121 -7.76 16.42 3.57
C TYR A 121 -7.34 17.26 4.77
N ARG A 122 -6.70 16.63 5.76
CA ARG A 122 -6.25 17.31 6.98
C ARG A 122 -5.22 18.38 6.68
N ILE A 123 -4.23 18.09 5.85
CA ILE A 123 -3.19 19.04 5.43
C ILE A 123 -3.84 20.24 4.73
N GLY A 124 -4.64 20.02 3.69
CA GLY A 124 -5.28 21.13 2.96
C GLY A 124 -6.25 21.94 3.82
N LYS A 125 -6.96 21.29 4.76
CA LYS A 125 -7.82 21.96 5.73
C LYS A 125 -7.03 22.86 6.69
N ILE A 126 -5.90 22.40 7.20
CA ILE A 126 -5.05 23.14 8.15
C ILE A 126 -4.34 24.28 7.42
N SER A 127 -3.78 24.01 6.24
CA SER A 127 -2.97 24.98 5.51
C SER A 127 -3.79 26.11 4.88
N LEU A 128 -5.01 25.82 4.41
CA LEU A 128 -5.81 26.80 3.66
C LEU A 128 -7.27 26.85 4.14
N ASN A 129 -8.08 25.86 3.78
CA ASN A 129 -9.47 25.76 4.24
C ASN A 129 -10.07 24.38 3.94
N LYS A 130 -11.26 24.12 4.51
CA LYS A 130 -11.98 22.85 4.39
C LYS A 130 -12.28 22.45 2.93
N ASN A 131 -12.61 23.41 2.09
CA ASN A 131 -12.99 23.14 0.69
C ASN A 131 -11.76 22.70 -0.10
N ILE A 132 -10.65 23.42 0.01
CA ILE A 132 -9.39 23.06 -0.65
C ILE A 132 -8.90 21.69 -0.17
N GLY A 133 -8.92 21.43 1.14
CA GLY A 133 -8.59 20.11 1.66
C GLY A 133 -9.48 19.00 1.11
N TYR A 134 -10.79 19.23 1.02
CA TYR A 134 -11.72 18.25 0.47
C TYR A 134 -11.45 17.98 -1.02
N TYR A 135 -11.32 19.02 -1.83
CA TYR A 135 -11.06 18.85 -3.27
C TYR A 135 -9.71 18.21 -3.56
N ALA A 136 -8.66 18.55 -2.80
CA ALA A 136 -7.36 17.89 -2.91
C ALA A 136 -7.47 16.38 -2.61
N ALA A 137 -8.13 16.01 -1.51
CA ALA A 137 -8.35 14.61 -1.15
C ALA A 137 -9.23 13.88 -2.16
N PHE A 138 -10.25 14.54 -2.70
CA PHE A 138 -11.12 13.99 -3.73
C PHE A 138 -10.38 13.70 -5.04
N LEU A 139 -9.54 14.64 -5.50
CA LEU A 139 -8.71 14.45 -6.69
C LEU A 139 -7.67 13.33 -6.48
N PHE A 140 -7.02 13.31 -5.32
CA PHE A 140 -6.09 12.23 -4.97
C PHE A 140 -6.78 10.86 -4.93
N CYS A 141 -7.99 10.78 -4.39
CA CYS A 141 -8.77 9.55 -4.35
C CYS A 141 -9.01 8.95 -5.74
N LEU A 142 -9.06 9.78 -6.78
CA LEU A 142 -9.32 9.39 -8.17
C LEU A 142 -8.05 9.35 -9.03
N SER A 143 -6.88 9.60 -8.45
CA SER A 143 -5.62 9.58 -9.19
C SER A 143 -5.28 8.15 -9.60
N ASN A 144 -5.23 7.89 -10.91
CA ASN A 144 -4.96 6.55 -11.43
C ASN A 144 -3.62 6.00 -10.93
N TYR A 145 -2.58 6.84 -10.95
CA TYR A 145 -1.25 6.46 -10.50
C TYR A 145 -1.23 5.88 -9.09
N PHE A 146 -1.90 6.53 -8.12
CA PHE A 146 -1.97 6.03 -6.74
C PHE A 146 -2.86 4.80 -6.57
N ILE A 147 -3.82 4.61 -7.47
CA ILE A 147 -4.67 3.43 -7.46
C ILE A 147 -3.91 2.22 -8.02
N GLU A 148 -3.15 2.40 -9.11
CA GLU A 148 -2.32 1.34 -9.74
C GLU A 148 -1.15 0.90 -8.86
N MET A 149 -0.57 1.78 -8.05
CA MET A 149 0.46 1.36 -7.08
C MET A 149 -0.07 0.35 -6.05
N VAL A 150 -1.38 0.34 -5.76
CA VAL A 150 -1.98 -0.65 -4.84
C VAL A 150 -2.04 -2.05 -5.45
N SER A 151 -2.09 -2.17 -6.78
CA SER A 151 -2.16 -3.47 -7.47
C SER A 151 -0.79 -4.12 -7.72
N GLY A 152 0.31 -3.47 -7.36
CA GLY A 152 1.66 -4.00 -7.64
C GLY A 152 2.12 -3.80 -9.10
N SER A 153 1.31 -3.14 -9.93
CA SER A 153 1.55 -3.04 -11.38
C SER A 153 2.63 -2.02 -11.76
N ILE A 154 3.00 -1.12 -10.84
CA ILE A 154 4.03 -0.10 -11.02
C ILE A 154 5.23 -0.45 -10.14
N ILE A 155 6.44 -0.21 -10.65
CA ILE A 155 7.69 -0.32 -9.90
C ILE A 155 7.61 0.56 -8.62
N MET A 156 8.18 0.11 -7.51
CA MET A 156 8.14 0.77 -6.19
C MET A 156 6.77 0.69 -5.46
N ASP A 157 5.93 -0.25 -5.89
CA ASP A 157 4.55 -0.50 -5.42
C ASP A 157 4.26 -0.29 -3.93
N HIS A 158 4.47 -1.32 -3.13
CA HIS A 158 4.04 -1.41 -1.76
C HIS A 158 4.92 -0.56 -0.86
N ASN A 159 6.21 -0.42 -1.19
CA ASN A 159 7.13 0.36 -0.38
C ASN A 159 6.82 1.86 -0.43
N ASP A 160 6.43 2.42 -1.58
CA ASP A 160 6.15 3.86 -1.68
C ASP A 160 4.74 4.24 -1.18
N VAL A 161 3.82 3.27 -1.17
CA VAL A 161 2.44 3.50 -0.69
C VAL A 161 2.31 3.39 0.83
N THR A 162 3.18 2.62 1.49
CA THR A 162 2.97 2.22 2.91
C THR A 162 3.99 2.79 3.89
N ILE A 163 4.91 3.64 3.41
CA ILE A 163 5.92 4.39 4.20
C ILE A 163 5.54 5.86 4.21
#